data_AF-A0A4R9BJ84-F1
#
_entry.id   AF-A0A4R9BJ84-F1
#
_cell.length_a   1.000
_cell.length_b   1.000
_cell.length_c   1.000
_cell.angle_alpha   90.00
_cell.angle_beta   90.00
_cell.angle_gamma   90.00
#
_symmetry.space_group_name_H-M   'P 1'
#
loop_
_entity.id
_entity.type
_entity.pdbx_description
1 polymer ?
#
loop_
_entity_poly.entity_id
_entity_poly.type
_entity_poly.pdbx_seq_one_letter_code
_entity_poly.pdbx_strand_id
1 'polypeptide(L)'
;MTATTQSTEKSVGVRPVESAHHEGDPALNLYQDPCAVEDLEVRNLSDHEWRVGDGRCHEGSPAKVLGYIEKCGSAFEVLNLKKPRQVFVFDRFEAAVASLAVVSPN
;
A
#
# COMPACT_ATOMS: atom_id res chain seq x y z
N MET A 1 20.77 -2.97 68.41
CA MET A 1 19.75 -2.31 67.57
C MET A 1 20.03 -2.65 66.12
N THR A 2 19.13 -3.40 65.48
CA THR A 2 18.69 -3.33 64.06
C THR A 2 18.13 -4.70 63.67
N ALA A 3 16.83 -4.69 63.35
CA ALA A 3 16.12 -5.80 62.74
C ALA A 3 16.14 -5.58 61.23
N THR A 4 16.43 -6.62 60.44
CA THR A 4 16.07 -6.64 59.01
C THR A 4 15.64 -8.04 58.60
N THR A 5 14.42 -8.07 58.08
CA THR A 5 13.55 -9.16 57.69
C THR A 5 14.10 -9.95 56.49
N GLN A 6 14.02 -11.28 56.56
CA GLN A 6 14.16 -12.18 55.41
C GLN A 6 12.84 -12.12 54.62
N SER A 7 12.87 -11.68 53.36
CA SER A 7 11.72 -11.72 52.45
C SER A 7 11.97 -12.69 51.30
N THR A 8 11.02 -13.61 51.19
CA THR A 8 10.76 -14.66 50.21
C THR A 8 10.94 -14.22 48.75
N GLU A 9 11.86 -14.85 48.03
CA GLU A 9 11.82 -14.91 46.56
C GLU A 9 11.01 -16.14 46.12
N LYS A 10 9.85 -15.83 45.52
CA LYS A 10 8.88 -16.75 44.95
C LYS A 10 9.42 -17.30 43.63
N SER A 11 9.46 -18.63 43.50
CA SER A 11 9.84 -19.35 42.27
C SER A 11 9.17 -18.79 41.03
N VAL A 12 9.99 -18.50 40.02
CA VAL A 12 9.55 -18.17 38.66
C VAL A 12 8.98 -19.45 38.04
N GLY A 13 7.69 -19.44 37.75
CA GLY A 13 7.05 -20.48 36.96
C GLY A 13 7.40 -20.27 35.49
N VAL A 14 8.33 -21.07 34.97
CA VAL A 14 8.55 -21.18 33.52
C VAL A 14 7.30 -21.85 32.94
N ARG A 15 6.51 -21.08 32.19
CA ARG A 15 5.41 -21.60 31.39
C ARG A 15 6.02 -22.33 30.18
N PRO A 16 5.50 -23.49 29.75
CA PRO A 16 5.90 -24.08 28.48
C PRO A 16 5.54 -23.08 27.39
N VAL A 17 6.50 -22.75 26.52
CA VAL A 17 6.22 -22.08 25.26
C VAL A 17 5.42 -23.06 24.42
N GLU A 18 4.09 -22.90 24.45
CA GLU A 18 3.19 -23.61 23.56
C GLU A 18 3.65 -23.31 22.14
N SER A 19 4.03 -24.36 21.42
CA SER A 19 4.45 -24.31 20.04
C SER A 19 3.24 -23.90 19.20
N ALA A 20 3.02 -22.60 19.08
CA ALA A 20 2.11 -22.06 18.11
C ALA A 20 2.69 -22.39 16.73
N HIS A 21 2.02 -23.34 16.10
CA HIS A 21 2.17 -23.70 14.71
C HIS A 21 2.41 -22.43 13.89
N HIS A 22 3.54 -22.43 13.20
CA HIS A 22 3.89 -21.47 12.17
C HIS A 22 2.94 -21.71 10.99
N GLU A 23 1.69 -21.28 11.14
CA GLU A 23 0.77 -21.14 10.03
C GLU A 23 1.37 -20.09 9.09
N GLY A 24 1.49 -20.48 7.82
CA GLY A 24 2.47 -19.94 6.89
C GLY A 24 2.49 -18.41 6.79
N ASP A 25 3.72 -17.91 6.70
CA ASP A 25 4.05 -16.57 6.25
C ASP A 25 3.25 -16.21 4.97
N PRO A 26 2.36 -15.21 4.97
CA PRO A 26 1.63 -14.79 3.78
C PRO A 26 2.48 -13.93 2.84
N ALA A 27 3.78 -13.77 3.09
CA ALA A 27 4.64 -13.15 2.10
C ALA A 27 4.72 -14.06 0.87
N LEU A 28 4.32 -13.47 -0.26
CA LEU A 28 4.73 -13.84 -1.62
C LEU A 28 3.83 -14.85 -2.37
N ASN A 29 2.60 -14.48 -2.74
CA ASN A 29 2.01 -14.95 -4.01
C ASN A 29 0.88 -14.00 -4.49
N LEU A 30 1.17 -12.87 -5.16
CA LEU A 30 1.67 -12.70 -6.54
C LEU A 30 0.63 -12.88 -7.66
N TYR A 31 -0.64 -12.64 -7.38
CA TYR A 31 -1.53 -12.04 -8.36
C TYR A 31 -2.20 -10.84 -7.69
N GLN A 32 -1.56 -9.67 -7.77
CA GLN A 32 -2.38 -8.46 -7.77
C GLN A 32 -3.27 -8.61 -8.99
N ASP A 33 -4.52 -8.97 -8.74
CA ASP A 33 -5.54 -8.98 -9.77
C ASP A 33 -5.43 -7.66 -10.56
N PRO A 34 -5.50 -7.68 -11.90
CA PRO A 34 -5.60 -6.48 -12.71
C PRO A 34 -6.46 -5.43 -12.00
N CYS A 35 -5.87 -4.30 -11.63
CA CYS A 35 -6.64 -3.21 -11.04
C CYS A 35 -7.49 -2.60 -12.15
N ALA A 36 -8.79 -2.86 -12.11
CA ALA A 36 -9.75 -2.30 -13.04
C ALA A 36 -9.92 -0.80 -12.80
N VAL A 37 -10.47 -0.08 -13.78
CA VAL A 37 -10.61 1.39 -13.68
C VAL A 37 -11.55 1.76 -12.54
N GLU A 38 -12.60 0.96 -12.30
CA GLU A 38 -13.55 1.09 -11.21
C GLU A 38 -12.94 0.90 -9.80
N ASP A 39 -11.81 0.20 -9.70
CA ASP A 39 -11.10 -0.02 -8.44
C ASP A 39 -10.12 1.12 -8.11
N LEU A 40 -9.94 2.09 -9.02
CA LEU A 40 -9.00 3.19 -8.82
C LEU A 40 -9.55 4.22 -7.82
N GLU A 41 -8.74 4.56 -6.84
CA GLU A 41 -8.92 5.74 -6.00
C GLU A 41 -8.14 6.91 -6.57
N VAL A 42 -8.81 8.05 -6.77
CA VAL A 42 -8.18 9.31 -7.16
C VAL A 42 -8.26 10.29 -5.99
N ARG A 43 -7.10 10.73 -5.48
CA ARG A 43 -7.02 11.81 -4.49
C ARG A 43 -6.40 13.06 -5.09
N ASN A 44 -7.06 14.19 -4.87
CA ASN A 44 -6.46 15.49 -5.09
C ASN A 44 -5.30 15.71 -4.09
N LEU A 45 -4.15 16.10 -4.61
CA LEU A 45 -3.03 16.65 -3.83
C LEU A 45 -3.05 18.19 -3.91
N SER A 46 -3.44 18.73 -5.06
CA SER A 46 -3.65 20.15 -5.32
C SER A 46 -4.75 20.33 -6.39
N ASP A 47 -4.97 21.57 -6.85
CA ASP A 47 -5.88 21.87 -7.96
C ASP A 47 -5.40 21.35 -9.33
N HIS A 48 -4.14 20.94 -9.43
CA HIS A 48 -3.49 20.48 -10.66
C HIS A 48 -2.72 19.16 -10.49
N GLU A 49 -2.78 18.53 -9.32
CA GLU A 49 -2.03 17.30 -9.04
C GLU A 49 -2.90 16.27 -8.32
N TRP A 50 -2.82 15.02 -8.78
CA TRP A 50 -3.59 13.90 -8.25
C TRP A 50 -2.70 12.69 -8.00
N ARG A 51 -2.97 12.00 -6.90
CA ARG A 51 -2.46 10.65 -6.63
C ARG A 51 -3.52 9.64 -7.06
N VAL A 52 -3.12 8.67 -7.86
CA VAL A 52 -3.97 7.54 -8.25
C VAL A 52 -3.45 6.27 -7.59
N GLY A 53 -4.35 5.54 -6.95
CA GLY A 53 -4.02 4.30 -6.27
C GLY A 53 -5.05 3.19 -6.45
N ASP A 54 -4.69 1.98 -6.05
CA ASP A 54 -5.60 0.84 -5.96
C ASP A 54 -6.44 1.00 -4.68
N GLY A 55 -7.74 1.27 -4.85
CA GLY A 55 -8.69 1.47 -3.75
C GLY A 55 -8.91 0.22 -2.89
N ARG A 56 -8.51 -0.96 -3.39
CA ARG A 56 -8.57 -2.24 -2.66
C ARG A 56 -7.41 -2.36 -1.66
N CYS A 57 -6.35 -1.56 -1.81
CA CYS A 57 -5.19 -1.58 -0.94
C CYS A 57 -5.37 -0.72 0.32
N HIS A 58 -4.83 -1.20 1.45
CA HIS A 58 -4.78 -0.43 2.70
C HIS A 58 -4.01 0.89 2.52
N GLU A 59 -4.49 1.97 3.15
CA GLU A 59 -3.97 3.33 2.97
C GLU A 59 -2.48 3.49 3.29
N GLY A 60 -2.00 2.79 4.33
CA GLY A 60 -0.58 2.81 4.71
C GLY A 60 0.32 1.92 3.85
N SER A 61 -0.23 1.19 2.89
CA SER A 61 0.56 0.30 2.03
C SER A 61 1.20 1.10 0.88
N PRO A 62 2.52 0.99 0.67
CA PRO A 62 3.16 1.63 -0.48
C PRO A 62 2.66 1.06 -1.82
N ALA A 63 2.20 -0.20 -1.84
CA ALA A 63 1.65 -0.85 -3.02
C ALA A 63 0.31 -0.25 -3.50
N LYS A 64 -0.32 0.60 -2.66
CA LYS A 64 -1.53 1.33 -3.03
C LYS A 64 -1.26 2.33 -4.15
N VAL A 65 -0.11 2.99 -4.16
CA VAL A 65 0.14 4.09 -5.10
C VAL A 65 0.52 3.50 -6.46
N LEU A 66 -0.27 3.82 -7.48
CA LEU A 66 -0.04 3.37 -8.85
C LEU A 66 0.66 4.43 -9.69
N GLY A 67 0.35 5.70 -9.44
CA GLY A 67 0.92 6.81 -10.17
C GLY A 67 0.41 8.17 -9.71
N TYR A 68 0.90 9.17 -10.42
CA TYR A 68 0.52 10.56 -10.23
C TYR A 68 0.08 11.15 -11.56
N ILE A 69 -0.81 12.13 -11.48
CA ILE A 69 -1.25 12.92 -12.61
C ILE A 69 -0.99 14.38 -12.28
N GLU A 70 -0.37 15.10 -13.21
CA GLU A 70 -0.21 16.55 -13.14
C GLU A 70 -0.90 17.19 -14.35
N LYS A 71 -1.59 18.30 -14.14
CA LYS A 71 -2.17 19.10 -15.21
C LYS A 71 -1.19 20.18 -15.64
N CYS A 72 -0.66 20.03 -16.85
CA CYS A 72 0.25 20.98 -17.50
C CYS A 72 -0.50 21.70 -18.63
N GLY A 73 -0.98 22.92 -18.35
CA GLY A 73 -1.77 23.70 -19.30
C GLY A 73 -3.11 23.03 -19.63
N SER A 74 -3.25 22.56 -20.87
CA SER A 74 -4.44 21.84 -21.35
C SER A 74 -4.29 20.32 -21.37
N ALA A 75 -3.15 19.80 -20.91
CA ALA A 75 -2.85 18.36 -20.94
C ALA A 75 -2.69 17.80 -19.52
N PHE A 76 -2.78 16.47 -19.42
CA PHE A 76 -2.56 15.69 -18.22
C PHE A 76 -1.37 14.77 -18.43
N GLU A 77 -0.32 14.99 -17.66
CA GLU A 77 0.90 14.17 -17.66
C GLU A 77 0.77 13.09 -16.59
N VAL A 78 1.13 11.86 -16.94
CA VAL A 78 1.02 10.71 -16.04
C VAL A 78 2.40 10.16 -15.72
N LEU A 79 2.71 10.13 -14.43
CA LEU A 79 3.83 9.38 -13.88
C LEU A 79 3.32 8.00 -13.45
N ASN A 80 3.59 6.98 -14.26
CA ASN A 80 3.26 5.59 -13.94
C ASN A 80 4.42 4.92 -13.19
N LEU A 81 4.21 4.51 -11.93
CA LEU A 81 5.27 3.92 -11.11
C LEU A 81 5.71 2.52 -11.59
N LYS A 82 4.88 1.81 -12.35
CA LYS A 82 5.26 0.54 -13.01
C LYS A 82 6.09 0.78 -14.28
N LYS A 83 6.03 1.98 -14.86
CA LYS A 83 6.74 2.36 -16.10
C LYS A 83 7.41 3.75 -15.97
N PRO A 84 8.33 3.94 -15.01
CA PRO A 84 8.83 5.27 -14.62
C PRO A 84 9.66 5.99 -15.69
N ARG A 85 10.02 5.30 -16.78
CA ARG A 85 10.79 5.87 -17.90
C ARG A 85 9.91 6.30 -19.08
N GLN A 86 8.60 6.07 -19.00
CA GLN A 86 7.66 6.43 -20.05
C GLN A 86 6.87 7.65 -19.60
N VAL A 87 6.87 8.68 -20.45
CA VAL A 87 6.02 9.86 -20.29
C VAL A 87 4.74 9.59 -21.05
N PHE A 88 3.61 9.62 -20.37
CA PHE A 88 2.30 9.54 -20.99
C PHE A 88 1.59 10.88 -20.83
N VAL A 89 1.00 11.37 -21.92
CA VAL A 89 0.28 12.63 -21.95
C VAL A 89 -1.09 12.40 -22.55
N PHE A 90 -2.11 12.96 -21.91
CA PHE A 90 -3.51 12.83 -22.32
C PHE A 90 -4.17 14.21 -22.40
N ASP A 91 -5.18 14.32 -23.26
CA ASP A 91 -6.03 15.51 -23.40
C ASP A 91 -7.23 15.50 -22.43
N ARG A 92 -7.51 14.34 -21.82
CA ARG A 92 -8.63 14.13 -20.90
C ARG A 92 -8.18 13.47 -19.61
N PHE A 93 -8.72 13.96 -18.50
CA PHE A 93 -8.38 13.48 -17.17
C PHE A 93 -8.75 12.01 -16.96
N GLU A 94 -9.92 11.60 -17.45
CA GLU A 94 -10.43 10.24 -17.32
C GLU A 94 -9.54 9.23 -18.06
N ALA A 95 -9.00 9.62 -19.22
CA ALA A 95 -8.04 8.80 -19.97
C ALA A 95 -6.71 8.67 -19.24
N ALA A 96 -6.23 9.75 -18.61
CA ALA A 96 -5.04 9.74 -17.77
C ALA A 96 -5.20 8.78 -16.57
N VAL A 97 -6.34 8.84 -15.86
CA VAL A 97 -6.65 7.94 -14.74
C VAL A 97 -6.72 6.49 -15.23
N ALA A 98 -7.48 6.21 -16.29
CA ALA A 98 -7.63 4.87 -16.83
C ALA A 98 -6.30 4.24 -17.30
N SER A 99 -5.32 5.06 -17.70
CA SER A 99 -3.99 4.58 -18.11
C SER A 99 -3.19 3.91 -16.98
N LEU A 100 -3.56 4.15 -15.73
CA LEU A 100 -2.92 3.58 -14.54
C LEU A 100 -3.56 2.25 -14.09
N ALA A 101 -4.71 1.89 -14.66
CA ALA A 101 -5.31 0.57 -14.47
C ALA A 101 -4.41 -0.50 -15.09
N VAL A 102 -4.37 -1.68 -14.46
CA VAL A 102 -3.81 -2.88 -15.09
C VAL A 102 -5.00 -3.65 -15.59
N VAL A 103 -5.26 -3.62 -16.89
CA VAL A 103 -6.32 -4.43 -17.50
C VAL A 103 -5.76 -5.83 -17.76
N SER A 104 -6.42 -6.87 -17.26
CA SER A 104 -6.10 -8.22 -17.75
C SER A 104 -6.57 -8.33 -19.19
N PRO A 105 -5.74 -8.86 -20.11
CA PRO A 105 -6.23 -9.21 -21.43
C PRO A 105 -7.27 -10.34 -21.27
N ASN A 106 -8.44 -10.14 -21.85
CA ASN A 106 -9.51 -11.14 -21.97
C ASN A 106 -9.17 -12.13 -23.08
#